data_AF-A0A6M6BDS5-F1
#
_entry.id   AF-A0A6M6BDS5-F1
#
_cell.length_a   1.000
_cell.length_b   1.000
_cell.length_c   1.000
_cell.angle_alpha   90.00
_cell.angle_beta   90.00
_cell.angle_gamma   90.00
#
_symmetry.space_group_name_H-M   'P 1'
#
loop_
_entity.id
_entity.type
_entity.pdbx_description
1 polymer ?
#
loop_
_entity_poly.entity_id
_entity_poly.type
_entity_poly.pdbx_seq_one_letter_code
_entity_poly.pdbx_strand_id
1 'polypeptide(L)'
;MKRTFSRLAGLLLVGSLAVSCSKDSIAPAAGPAASVQTADATATRDNNLAMGNPSGAIADSYYYWNYLVTKPQYTMSYHRDRGTPNWVSWHLSSAWLGSTPRQDNFGPDNSLPSGWYRVSSTSYTGSGFDRGHQCPSADRTGSVADNSATFLMSNMIPQAPQNNQRTWAGLENYCRTLVNAGNELYIICGSYGKGGTGSNGYATTLDAGRVTVPARVWKVVVVMPNGTGDASRVTTGTRVIAINTPNDNSLDTNWGVYRTTVDAIEQATGYDLLSAVSASVQSVVEARVDSGPTS
;
A
#
# COMPACT_ATOMS: atom_id res chain seq x y z
N MET A 1 -11.57 66.31 -51.50
CA MET A 1 -11.76 65.69 -52.84
C MET A 1 -13.12 65.00 -52.83
N LYS A 2 -14.08 65.54 -53.58
CA LYS A 2 -15.48 65.12 -53.64
C LYS A 2 -15.61 63.76 -54.33
N ARG A 3 -16.54 62.90 -53.91
CA ARG A 3 -17.38 62.07 -54.79
C ARG A 3 -18.61 61.53 -54.06
N THR A 4 -19.75 62.02 -54.52
CA THR A 4 -21.13 61.62 -54.27
C THR A 4 -21.50 60.38 -55.10
N PHE A 5 -22.77 59.95 -55.01
CA PHE A 5 -23.52 58.89 -55.72
C PHE A 5 -23.66 57.59 -54.92
N SER A 6 -24.81 56.92 -54.83
CA SER A 6 -26.24 57.25 -55.03
C SER A 6 -27.02 56.03 -54.51
N ARG A 7 -28.25 56.27 -54.02
CA ARG A 7 -29.19 55.24 -53.54
C ARG A 7 -29.55 54.22 -54.63
N LEU A 8 -29.71 52.95 -54.27
CA LEU A 8 -30.69 52.07 -54.89
C LEU A 8 -31.28 51.13 -53.82
N ALA A 9 -32.59 51.21 -53.65
CA ALA A 9 -33.39 50.32 -52.82
C ALA A 9 -33.65 49.02 -53.59
N GLY A 10 -33.42 47.88 -52.94
CA GLY A 10 -33.78 46.56 -53.45
C GLY A 10 -34.62 45.84 -52.40
N LEU A 11 -35.91 45.72 -52.65
CA LEU A 11 -36.85 44.85 -51.95
C LEU A 11 -36.39 43.39 -52.14
N LEU A 12 -36.16 42.65 -51.06
CA LEU A 12 -36.00 41.20 -51.11
C LEU A 12 -36.99 40.57 -50.14
N LEU A 13 -37.92 39.80 -50.73
CA LEU A 13 -38.91 38.97 -50.07
C LEU A 13 -38.25 38.07 -49.01
N VAL A 14 -38.73 38.13 -47.78
CA VAL A 14 -38.42 37.15 -46.74
C VAL A 14 -39.29 35.91 -47.01
N GLY A 15 -38.71 34.90 -47.63
CA GLY A 15 -39.29 33.56 -47.68
C GLY A 15 -39.02 32.83 -46.36
N SER A 16 -40.05 32.60 -45.58
CA SER A 16 -39.99 31.79 -44.35
C SER A 16 -39.79 30.32 -44.71
N LEU A 17 -38.55 29.81 -44.61
CA LEU A 17 -38.30 28.38 -44.52
C LEU A 17 -38.61 27.90 -43.10
N ALA A 18 -39.76 27.23 -42.94
CA ALA A 18 -40.02 26.41 -41.78
C ALA A 18 -39.18 25.13 -41.86
N VAL A 19 -38.00 25.14 -41.23
CA VAL A 19 -37.22 23.92 -40.99
C VAL A 19 -37.89 23.18 -39.85
N SER A 20 -38.62 22.11 -40.19
CA SER A 20 -39.08 21.12 -39.23
C SER A 20 -37.87 20.32 -38.73
N CYS A 21 -37.25 20.79 -37.64
CA CYS A 21 -36.30 19.99 -36.88
C CYS A 21 -37.07 18.84 -36.19
N SER A 22 -37.10 17.68 -36.84
CA SER A 22 -37.40 16.43 -36.15
C SER A 22 -36.43 16.28 -34.99
N LYS A 23 -36.95 16.30 -33.76
CA LYS A 23 -36.17 15.91 -32.59
C LYS A 23 -35.95 14.41 -32.67
N ASP A 24 -34.86 14.00 -33.32
CA ASP A 24 -34.30 12.68 -33.07
C ASP A 24 -33.76 12.73 -31.64
N SER A 25 -34.51 12.13 -30.72
CA SER A 25 -34.04 11.81 -29.39
C SER A 25 -32.92 10.79 -29.52
N ILE A 26 -31.69 11.29 -29.61
CA ILE A 26 -30.49 10.47 -29.46
C ILE A 26 -30.52 9.95 -28.02
N ALA A 27 -30.80 8.65 -27.88
CA ALA A 27 -30.64 7.96 -26.61
C ALA A 27 -29.19 8.17 -26.13
N PRO A 28 -28.96 8.49 -24.85
CA PRO A 28 -27.60 8.56 -24.32
C PRO A 28 -26.88 7.27 -24.65
N ALA A 29 -25.69 7.37 -25.23
CA ALA A 29 -24.81 6.23 -25.39
C ALA A 29 -24.68 5.53 -24.03
N ALA A 30 -24.94 4.23 -24.00
CA ALA A 30 -24.77 3.44 -22.79
C ALA A 30 -23.36 3.70 -22.27
N GLY A 31 -23.27 4.29 -21.08
CA GLY A 31 -22.00 4.37 -20.35
C GLY A 31 -21.41 2.96 -20.23
N PRO A 32 -20.09 2.83 -20.06
CA PRO A 32 -19.48 1.53 -19.84
C PRO A 32 -20.27 0.82 -18.74
N ALA A 33 -20.84 -0.33 -19.09
CA ALA A 33 -21.64 -1.11 -18.18
C ALA A 33 -20.82 -1.31 -16.90
N ALA A 34 -21.37 -0.85 -15.77
CA ALA A 34 -20.81 -1.17 -14.47
C ALA A 34 -20.67 -2.70 -14.42
N SER A 35 -19.43 -3.18 -14.33
CA SER A 35 -19.13 -4.59 -14.18
C SER A 35 -19.92 -5.11 -12.99
N VAL A 36 -20.82 -6.06 -13.25
CA VAL A 36 -21.59 -6.73 -12.21
C VAL A 36 -20.61 -7.30 -11.19
N GLN A 37 -20.68 -6.76 -9.98
CA GLN A 37 -19.81 -7.08 -8.86
C GLN A 37 -20.13 -8.50 -8.40
N THR A 38 -19.34 -9.49 -8.79
CA THR A 38 -19.43 -10.84 -8.21
C THR A 38 -18.63 -10.84 -6.91
N ALA A 39 -19.25 -10.41 -5.82
CA ALA A 39 -18.74 -10.55 -4.45
C ALA A 39 -18.73 -12.03 -3.95
N ASP A 40 -18.65 -12.98 -4.88
CA ASP A 40 -18.81 -14.42 -4.68
C ASP A 40 -17.65 -15.19 -5.34
N ALA A 41 -16.53 -14.49 -5.61
CA ALA A 41 -15.34 -15.11 -6.17
C ALA A 41 -14.56 -15.83 -5.05
N THR A 42 -14.12 -17.05 -5.33
CA THR A 42 -13.23 -17.81 -4.44
C THR A 42 -11.98 -17.01 -4.12
N ALA A 43 -11.63 -16.88 -2.84
CA ALA A 43 -10.40 -16.22 -2.42
C ALA A 43 -9.16 -16.87 -3.07
N THR A 44 -8.26 -16.05 -3.58
CA THR A 44 -7.05 -16.47 -4.30
C THR A 44 -5.78 -15.86 -3.68
N ARG A 45 -4.62 -16.24 -4.20
CA ARG A 45 -3.31 -15.69 -3.81
C ARG A 45 -2.82 -14.71 -4.87
N ASP A 46 -3.52 -13.59 -5.00
CA ASP A 46 -3.28 -12.59 -6.03
C ASP A 46 -1.95 -11.84 -5.89
N ASN A 47 -1.66 -11.03 -6.92
CA ASN A 47 -0.38 -10.37 -7.06
C ASN A 47 -0.11 -9.40 -5.89
N ASN A 48 1.04 -9.57 -5.23
CA ASN A 48 1.48 -8.71 -4.14
C ASN A 48 1.73 -7.25 -4.55
N LEU A 49 1.86 -6.96 -5.84
CA LEU A 49 1.94 -5.60 -6.41
C LEU A 49 0.69 -5.21 -7.20
N ALA A 50 -0.48 -5.83 -6.95
CA ALA A 50 -1.69 -5.49 -7.69
C ALA A 50 -2.09 -4.01 -7.55
N MET A 51 -1.75 -3.37 -6.43
CA MET A 51 -1.97 -1.93 -6.22
C MET A 51 -0.86 -1.04 -6.81
N GLY A 52 0.17 -1.60 -7.44
CA GLY A 52 1.26 -0.84 -8.06
C GLY A 52 2.61 -0.99 -7.34
N ASN A 53 3.63 -0.32 -7.88
CA ASN A 53 5.01 -0.33 -7.36
C ASN A 53 5.35 1.05 -6.75
N PRO A 54 5.32 1.18 -5.41
CA PRO A 54 5.35 2.49 -4.73
C PRO A 54 6.50 3.42 -5.09
N SER A 55 7.67 2.86 -5.38
CA SER A 55 8.91 3.61 -5.60
C SER A 55 9.55 3.34 -6.95
N GLY A 56 8.85 2.65 -7.85
CA GLY A 56 9.44 2.18 -9.12
C GLY A 56 10.66 1.27 -8.91
N ALA A 57 10.68 0.48 -7.83
CA ALA A 57 11.80 -0.42 -7.52
C ALA A 57 11.99 -1.45 -8.64
N ILE A 58 13.24 -1.75 -8.98
CA ILE A 58 13.59 -2.75 -9.99
C ILE A 58 14.62 -3.75 -9.47
N ALA A 59 14.64 -4.95 -10.04
CA ALA A 59 15.53 -6.04 -9.64
C ALA A 59 16.92 -5.90 -10.28
N ASP A 60 17.54 -4.74 -10.09
CA ASP A 60 18.89 -4.41 -10.57
C ASP A 60 19.73 -3.89 -9.40
N SER A 61 20.85 -4.58 -9.13
CA SER A 61 21.72 -4.32 -7.99
C SER A 61 22.42 -2.95 -8.06
N TYR A 62 22.43 -2.30 -9.23
CA TYR A 62 22.82 -0.90 -9.36
C TYR A 62 21.96 0.01 -8.46
N TYR A 63 20.65 -0.26 -8.38
CA TYR A 63 19.70 0.47 -7.54
C TYR A 63 19.66 -0.09 -6.12
N TYR A 64 20.82 -0.20 -5.47
CA TYR A 64 20.98 -0.80 -4.15
C TYR A 64 20.14 -0.13 -3.04
N TRP A 65 19.69 1.11 -3.25
CA TRP A 65 18.82 1.85 -2.34
C TRP A 65 17.32 1.61 -2.57
N ASN A 66 16.95 0.93 -3.67
CA ASN A 66 15.57 0.70 -4.11
C ASN A 66 15.43 -0.63 -4.88
N TYR A 67 16.03 -1.70 -4.36
CA TYR A 67 16.16 -2.98 -5.05
C TYR A 67 14.90 -3.84 -4.88
N LEU A 68 14.25 -4.21 -5.99
CA LEU A 68 13.04 -5.04 -5.94
C LEU A 68 13.37 -6.49 -5.59
N VAL A 69 12.74 -7.01 -4.53
CA VAL A 69 12.77 -8.42 -4.15
C VAL A 69 11.36 -8.98 -4.21
N THR A 70 11.13 -9.90 -5.13
CA THR A 70 9.84 -10.58 -5.30
C THR A 70 9.91 -11.98 -4.71
N LYS A 71 8.96 -12.29 -3.83
CA LYS A 71 8.72 -13.64 -3.31
C LYS A 71 7.24 -13.99 -3.53
N PRO A 72 6.86 -15.28 -3.55
CA PRO A 72 5.44 -15.64 -3.63
C PRO A 72 4.61 -14.99 -2.53
N GLN A 73 5.16 -14.91 -1.31
CA GLN A 73 4.45 -14.46 -0.11
C GLN A 73 4.30 -12.94 -0.03
N TYR A 74 5.24 -12.16 -0.56
CA TYR A 74 5.24 -10.70 -0.49
C TYR A 74 6.28 -10.15 -1.47
N THR A 75 6.18 -8.88 -1.81
CA THR A 75 7.16 -8.16 -2.63
C THR A 75 7.66 -6.93 -1.88
N MET A 76 8.94 -6.58 -2.00
CA MET A 76 9.51 -5.43 -1.30
C MET A 76 10.46 -4.62 -2.18
N SER A 77 10.64 -3.37 -1.83
CA SER A 77 11.86 -2.62 -2.15
C SER A 77 12.81 -2.72 -0.97
N TYR A 78 14.04 -3.16 -1.21
CA TYR A 78 15.09 -3.31 -0.21
C TYR A 78 16.18 -2.25 -0.36
N HIS A 79 16.64 -1.69 0.75
CA HIS A 79 17.74 -0.74 0.77
C HIS A 79 18.96 -1.37 1.46
N ARG A 80 19.98 -1.74 0.66
CA ARG A 80 21.19 -2.41 1.13
C ARG A 80 21.82 -1.74 2.34
N ASP A 81 22.08 -0.44 2.25
CA ASP A 81 22.84 0.28 3.29
C ASP A 81 21.99 0.63 4.52
N ARG A 82 20.65 0.49 4.45
CA ARG A 82 19.78 0.57 5.62
C ARG A 82 19.64 -0.77 6.33
N GLY A 83 19.91 -1.88 5.66
CA GLY A 83 19.66 -3.22 6.17
C GLY A 83 18.16 -3.56 6.35
N THR A 84 17.26 -2.75 5.80
CA THR A 84 15.81 -2.86 5.99
C THR A 84 15.08 -2.65 4.66
N PRO A 85 13.83 -3.12 4.53
CA PRO A 85 13.01 -2.74 3.39
C PRO A 85 12.64 -1.25 3.45
N ASN A 86 12.50 -0.62 2.29
CA ASN A 86 11.85 0.68 2.13
C ASN A 86 10.34 0.54 2.32
N TRP A 87 9.77 -0.49 1.69
CA TRP A 87 8.39 -0.92 1.82
C TRP A 87 8.28 -2.42 1.50
N VAL A 88 7.22 -3.06 2.02
CA VAL A 88 6.80 -4.43 1.72
C VAL A 88 5.32 -4.39 1.38
N SER A 89 4.95 -5.02 0.28
CA SER A 89 3.58 -5.12 -0.24
C SER A 89 3.15 -6.58 -0.30
N TRP A 90 1.92 -6.87 0.10
CA TRP A 90 1.35 -8.21 0.04
C TRP A 90 -0.16 -8.21 -0.11
N HIS A 91 -0.67 -9.25 -0.76
CA HIS A 91 -2.09 -9.56 -0.78
C HIS A 91 -2.44 -10.47 0.41
N LEU A 92 -3.59 -10.25 1.04
CA LEU A 92 -4.11 -11.07 2.13
C LEU A 92 -5.56 -11.44 1.88
N SER A 93 -5.83 -12.72 1.83
CA SER A 93 -7.16 -13.32 1.70
C SER A 93 -7.19 -14.62 2.52
N SER A 94 -8.35 -15.26 2.63
CA SER A 94 -8.44 -16.55 3.33
C SER A 94 -7.58 -17.66 2.68
N ALA A 95 -7.19 -17.53 1.41
CA ALA A 95 -6.32 -18.48 0.71
C ALA A 95 -4.84 -18.49 1.19
N TRP A 96 -4.43 -17.44 1.92
CA TRP A 96 -3.12 -17.36 2.56
C TRP A 96 -3.09 -17.98 3.97
N LEU A 97 -4.28 -18.18 4.54
CA LEU A 97 -4.45 -18.63 5.91
C LEU A 97 -4.63 -20.16 5.96
N GLY A 98 -4.14 -20.73 7.04
CA GLY A 98 -4.21 -22.15 7.35
C GLY A 98 -3.87 -22.41 8.82
N SER A 99 -3.46 -23.62 9.13
CA SER A 99 -3.15 -24.07 10.50
C SER A 99 -1.65 -24.21 10.78
N THR A 100 -0.78 -23.76 9.85
CA THR A 100 0.67 -23.88 10.04
C THR A 100 1.11 -23.06 11.26
N PRO A 101 1.82 -23.67 12.22
CA PRO A 101 2.33 -22.96 13.38
C PRO A 101 3.41 -21.95 12.96
N ARG A 102 3.63 -20.96 13.81
CA ARG A 102 4.72 -20.00 13.66
C ARG A 102 6.07 -20.72 13.67
N GLN A 103 6.96 -20.39 12.74
CA GLN A 103 8.24 -21.10 12.56
C GLN A 103 9.41 -20.54 13.39
N ASP A 104 9.42 -19.24 13.69
CA ASP A 104 10.45 -18.57 14.51
C ASP A 104 11.91 -18.78 14.04
N ASN A 105 12.08 -19.14 12.77
CA ASN A 105 13.36 -19.44 12.13
C ASN A 105 14.01 -18.20 11.50
N PHE A 106 14.22 -17.15 12.30
CA PHE A 106 14.83 -15.90 11.85
C PHE A 106 16.19 -16.14 11.17
N GLY A 107 16.30 -15.74 9.90
CA GLY A 107 17.48 -16.04 9.10
C GLY A 107 17.79 -14.99 8.03
N PRO A 108 19.06 -14.89 7.61
CA PRO A 108 19.45 -14.00 6.53
C PRO A 108 18.76 -14.37 5.22
N ASP A 109 18.47 -13.36 4.39
CA ASP A 109 17.90 -13.57 3.07
C ASP A 109 19.00 -13.86 2.03
N ASN A 110 19.14 -15.14 1.69
CA ASN A 110 20.14 -15.58 0.74
C ASN A 110 19.84 -15.21 -0.73
N SER A 111 18.64 -14.69 -1.03
CA SER A 111 18.32 -14.17 -2.37
C SER A 111 18.87 -12.77 -2.62
N LEU A 112 19.39 -12.08 -1.59
CA LEU A 112 20.04 -10.79 -1.79
C LEU A 112 21.36 -10.94 -2.57
N PRO A 113 21.73 -9.96 -3.43
CA PRO A 113 22.94 -9.99 -4.22
C PRO A 113 24.20 -10.36 -3.42
N SER A 114 25.10 -11.11 -4.06
CA SER A 114 26.37 -11.50 -3.45
C SER A 114 27.18 -10.26 -3.04
N GLY A 115 27.86 -10.33 -1.90
CA GLY A 115 28.65 -9.23 -1.35
C GLY A 115 27.84 -8.19 -0.56
N TRP A 116 26.51 -8.21 -0.62
CA TRP A 116 25.69 -7.36 0.25
C TRP A 116 25.71 -7.88 1.68
N TYR A 117 25.67 -6.97 2.64
CA TYR A 117 25.45 -7.34 4.03
C TYR A 117 24.07 -8.00 4.18
N ARG A 118 24.04 -9.24 4.67
CA ARG A 118 22.80 -9.96 4.97
C ARG A 118 22.56 -9.90 6.46
N VAL A 119 21.58 -9.09 6.84
CA VAL A 119 21.17 -8.95 8.24
C VAL A 119 20.83 -10.32 8.81
N SER A 120 21.38 -10.63 9.98
CA SER A 120 21.11 -11.87 10.70
C SER A 120 20.20 -11.61 11.90
N SER A 121 19.68 -12.67 12.50
CA SER A 121 18.94 -12.56 13.75
C SER A 121 19.80 -11.91 14.85
N THR A 122 21.12 -12.15 14.87
CA THR A 122 22.03 -11.60 15.89
C THR A 122 22.27 -10.10 15.77
N SER A 123 22.01 -9.49 14.61
CA SER A 123 22.08 -8.03 14.42
C SER A 123 21.17 -7.23 15.38
N TYR A 124 20.15 -7.88 15.93
CA TYR A 124 19.17 -7.26 16.85
C TYR A 124 19.43 -7.61 18.32
N THR A 125 20.30 -8.58 18.59
CA THR A 125 20.52 -9.09 19.96
C THR A 125 21.05 -7.99 20.87
N GLY A 126 20.40 -7.81 22.04
CA GLY A 126 20.78 -6.80 23.02
C GLY A 126 20.48 -5.35 22.62
N SER A 127 19.81 -5.12 21.48
CA SER A 127 19.50 -3.76 21.00
C SER A 127 18.38 -3.07 21.78
N GLY A 128 17.48 -3.83 22.40
CA GLY A 128 16.22 -3.31 22.96
C GLY A 128 15.11 -3.11 21.93
N PHE A 129 15.34 -3.45 20.66
CA PHE A 129 14.32 -3.44 19.60
C PHE A 129 13.91 -4.87 19.24
N ASP A 130 12.64 -5.04 18.89
CA ASP A 130 12.11 -6.27 18.33
C ASP A 130 12.52 -6.43 16.86
N ARG A 131 12.50 -7.68 16.39
CA ARG A 131 12.53 -8.03 14.96
C ARG A 131 11.12 -7.83 14.40
N GLY A 132 10.79 -6.58 14.09
CA GLY A 132 9.46 -6.16 13.65
C GLY A 132 9.18 -6.62 12.22
N HIS A 133 8.20 -7.49 12.04
CA HIS A 133 7.81 -7.99 10.72
C HIS A 133 7.14 -6.87 9.91
N GLN A 134 7.39 -6.82 8.61
CA GLN A 134 6.59 -6.00 7.69
C GLN A 134 5.39 -6.81 7.18
N CYS A 135 5.62 -7.93 6.50
CA CYS A 135 4.62 -8.97 6.27
C CYS A 135 4.59 -9.92 7.50
N PRO A 136 3.51 -9.96 8.29
CA PRO A 136 3.50 -10.70 9.54
C PRO A 136 3.34 -12.22 9.34
N SER A 137 3.90 -13.01 10.25
CA SER A 137 3.83 -14.47 10.23
C SER A 137 2.38 -15.00 10.21
N ALA A 138 1.48 -14.35 10.96
CA ALA A 138 0.07 -14.75 11.05
C ALA A 138 -0.72 -14.55 9.75
N ASP A 139 -0.18 -13.80 8.77
CA ASP A 139 -0.78 -13.63 7.46
C ASP A 139 -0.34 -14.72 6.47
N ARG A 140 0.58 -15.61 6.87
CA ARG A 140 1.15 -16.68 6.05
C ARG A 140 1.16 -18.01 6.80
N THR A 141 -0.02 -18.58 7.00
CA THR A 141 -0.21 -19.85 7.74
C THR A 141 -0.67 -21.01 6.85
N GLY A 142 -0.73 -20.80 5.54
CA GLY A 142 -1.10 -21.83 4.56
C GLY A 142 -0.08 -22.97 4.42
N SER A 143 1.20 -22.73 4.66
CA SER A 143 2.24 -23.76 4.65
C SER A 143 3.47 -23.38 5.47
N VAL A 144 4.31 -24.36 5.83
CA VAL A 144 5.61 -24.13 6.50
C VAL A 144 6.51 -23.22 5.68
N ALA A 145 6.52 -23.37 4.36
CA ALA A 145 7.30 -22.53 3.45
C ALA A 145 6.80 -21.08 3.45
N ASP A 146 5.47 -20.89 3.38
CA ASP A 146 4.86 -19.56 3.43
C ASP A 146 5.18 -18.85 4.75
N ASN A 147 5.05 -19.55 5.88
CA ASN A 147 5.32 -18.99 7.19
C ASN A 147 6.81 -18.66 7.37
N SER A 148 7.70 -19.60 7.02
CA SER A 148 9.15 -19.41 7.12
C SER A 148 9.64 -18.21 6.30
N ALA A 149 9.03 -17.94 5.14
CA ALA A 149 9.39 -16.79 4.33
C ALA A 149 9.23 -15.46 5.11
N THR A 150 8.30 -15.37 6.05
CA THR A 150 8.11 -14.15 6.86
C THR A 150 9.24 -13.89 7.85
N PHE A 151 10.04 -14.91 8.19
CA PHE A 151 11.17 -14.83 9.12
C PHE A 151 12.51 -14.44 8.48
N LEU A 152 12.51 -14.18 7.16
CA LEU A 152 13.69 -13.62 6.50
C LEU A 152 13.97 -12.21 7.02
N MET A 153 15.21 -11.94 7.40
CA MET A 153 15.60 -10.64 7.98
C MET A 153 15.45 -9.46 7.00
N SER A 154 15.31 -9.70 5.70
CA SER A 154 14.94 -8.68 4.71
C SER A 154 13.51 -8.15 4.90
N ASN A 155 12.65 -8.89 5.61
CA ASN A 155 11.29 -8.50 6.00
C ASN A 155 11.22 -7.85 7.39
N MET A 156 12.36 -7.48 7.99
CA MET A 156 12.43 -6.96 9.35
C MET A 156 12.84 -5.49 9.41
N ILE A 157 12.32 -4.78 10.41
CA ILE A 157 12.83 -3.49 10.88
C ILE A 157 13.09 -3.55 12.40
N PRO A 158 14.00 -2.72 12.94
CA PRO A 158 14.07 -2.45 14.38
C PRO A 158 12.79 -1.74 14.82
N GLN A 159 11.93 -2.45 15.56
CA GLN A 159 10.65 -1.91 16.01
C GLN A 159 10.61 -1.84 17.54
N ALA A 160 10.16 -0.71 18.08
CA ALA A 160 9.99 -0.54 19.52
C ALA A 160 8.98 -1.58 20.04
N PRO A 161 9.25 -2.29 21.16
CA PRO A 161 8.37 -3.35 21.65
C PRO A 161 6.91 -2.94 21.87
N GLN A 162 6.62 -1.74 22.41
CA GLN A 162 5.22 -1.30 22.54
C GLN A 162 4.56 -1.05 21.19
N ASN A 163 5.31 -0.54 20.21
CA ASN A 163 4.81 -0.39 18.85
C ASN A 163 4.50 -1.77 18.26
N ASN A 164 5.47 -2.68 18.21
CA ASN A 164 5.36 -4.01 17.61
C ASN A 164 4.27 -4.87 18.27
N GLN A 165 4.33 -5.02 19.59
CA GLN A 165 3.53 -6.02 20.30
C GLN A 165 2.12 -5.55 20.65
N ARG A 166 1.88 -4.23 20.61
CA ARG A 166 0.58 -3.63 20.97
C ARG A 166 -0.05 -2.97 19.76
N THR A 167 0.32 -1.72 19.48
CA THR A 167 -0.33 -0.89 18.46
C THR A 167 -0.33 -1.56 17.09
N TRP A 168 0.83 -2.05 16.66
CA TRP A 168 1.01 -2.68 15.37
C TRP A 168 0.29 -4.02 15.26
N ALA A 169 0.47 -4.90 16.26
CA ALA A 169 -0.25 -6.16 16.37
C ALA A 169 -1.78 -5.97 16.39
N GLY A 170 -2.27 -4.88 16.98
CA GLY A 170 -3.68 -4.50 16.98
C GLY A 170 -4.24 -4.29 15.56
N LEU A 171 -3.55 -3.52 14.72
CA LEU A 171 -3.96 -3.35 13.32
C LEU A 171 -3.84 -4.65 12.52
N GLU A 172 -2.79 -5.44 12.74
CA GLU A 172 -2.61 -6.73 12.06
C GLU A 172 -3.73 -7.71 12.41
N ASN A 173 -4.14 -7.77 13.68
CA ASN A 173 -5.29 -8.57 14.11
C ASN A 173 -6.58 -8.08 13.44
N TYR A 174 -6.78 -6.76 13.37
CA TYR A 174 -7.96 -6.19 12.71
C TYR A 174 -8.02 -6.53 11.22
N CYS A 175 -6.89 -6.52 10.52
CA CYS A 175 -6.81 -6.96 9.12
C CYS A 175 -7.32 -8.40 8.97
N ARG A 176 -6.91 -9.31 9.86
CA ARG A 176 -7.39 -10.70 9.82
C ARG A 176 -8.87 -10.84 10.18
N THR A 177 -9.42 -9.99 11.05
CA THR A 177 -10.88 -9.92 11.29
C THR A 177 -11.63 -9.56 10.01
N LEU A 178 -11.14 -8.59 9.23
CA LEU A 178 -11.74 -8.20 7.95
C LEU A 178 -11.70 -9.36 6.93
N VAL A 179 -10.60 -10.10 6.88
CA VAL A 179 -10.46 -11.28 6.01
C VAL A 179 -11.45 -12.39 6.40
N ASN A 180 -11.59 -12.65 7.70
CA ASN A 180 -12.57 -13.60 8.22
C ASN A 180 -14.02 -13.18 7.94
N ALA A 181 -14.27 -11.88 7.74
CA ALA A 181 -15.56 -11.35 7.31
C ALA A 181 -15.79 -11.41 5.78
N GLY A 182 -14.91 -12.08 5.03
CA GLY A 182 -15.06 -12.30 3.59
C GLY A 182 -14.39 -11.25 2.69
N ASN A 183 -13.52 -10.42 3.26
CA ASN A 183 -12.72 -9.47 2.47
C ASN A 183 -11.38 -10.07 2.03
N GLU A 184 -10.83 -9.48 0.99
CA GLU A 184 -9.41 -9.49 0.65
C GLU A 184 -8.80 -8.11 0.91
N LEU A 185 -7.52 -8.10 1.25
CA LEU A 185 -6.78 -6.89 1.58
C LEU A 185 -5.52 -6.80 0.72
N TYR A 186 -5.23 -5.59 0.25
CA TYR A 186 -3.92 -5.25 -0.32
C TYR A 186 -3.21 -4.33 0.64
N ILE A 187 -2.07 -4.79 1.15
CA ILE A 187 -1.39 -4.14 2.26
C ILE A 187 -0.01 -3.72 1.81
N ILE A 188 0.31 -2.44 2.03
CA ILE A 188 1.65 -1.88 1.83
C ILE A 188 2.11 -1.32 3.17
N CYS A 189 3.28 -1.75 3.62
CA CYS A 189 3.90 -1.34 4.86
C CYS A 189 5.29 -0.78 4.58
N GLY A 190 5.76 0.17 5.38
CA GLY A 190 7.15 0.57 5.35
C GLY A 190 7.55 1.41 6.54
N SER A 191 8.76 1.95 6.45
CA SER A 191 9.33 2.79 7.51
C SER A 191 10.26 3.85 6.94
N TYR A 192 10.30 5.00 7.61
CA TYR A 192 11.14 6.14 7.18
C TYR A 192 11.72 6.89 8.38
N GLY A 193 12.64 7.81 8.07
CA GLY A 193 13.41 8.54 9.06
C GLY A 193 14.42 7.65 9.79
N LYS A 194 15.12 8.23 10.75
CA LYS A 194 16.16 7.57 11.53
C LYS A 194 16.04 7.96 13.00
N GLY A 195 15.87 6.98 13.88
CA GLY A 195 15.78 7.17 15.32
C GLY A 195 14.49 6.67 15.96
N GLY A 196 14.56 5.69 16.86
CA GLY A 196 13.43 5.20 17.64
C GLY A 196 13.83 4.93 19.08
N THR A 197 12.86 4.63 19.95
CA THR A 197 13.09 4.36 21.38
C THR A 197 12.66 2.94 21.71
N GLY A 198 13.64 2.04 21.87
CA GLY A 198 13.44 0.67 22.30
C GLY A 198 13.53 0.51 23.83
N SER A 199 13.58 -0.73 24.32
CA SER A 199 13.71 -1.02 25.75
C SER A 199 15.03 -0.52 26.36
N ASN A 200 16.07 -0.36 25.53
CA ASN A 200 17.38 0.14 25.96
C ASN A 200 17.56 1.64 25.66
N GLY A 201 16.47 2.36 25.37
CA GLY A 201 16.48 3.79 25.06
C GLY A 201 16.55 4.09 23.56
N TYR A 202 16.90 5.35 23.25
CA TYR A 202 16.93 5.86 21.89
C TYR A 202 18.13 5.32 21.10
N ALA A 203 17.88 4.85 19.89
CA ALA A 203 18.92 4.42 18.95
C ALA A 203 18.57 4.82 17.52
N THR A 204 19.60 5.05 16.71
CA THR A 204 19.46 5.39 15.29
C THR A 204 19.92 4.28 14.35
N THR A 205 20.75 3.37 14.85
CA THR A 205 21.24 2.19 14.12
C THR A 205 21.51 1.05 15.08
N LEU A 206 21.46 -0.18 14.59
CA LEU A 206 21.93 -1.38 15.26
C LEU A 206 23.19 -1.92 14.55
N ASP A 207 23.81 -2.92 15.17
CA ASP A 207 24.79 -3.78 14.53
C ASP A 207 25.96 -3.05 13.85
N ALA A 208 26.62 -2.18 14.63
CA ALA A 208 27.70 -1.31 14.17
C ALA A 208 27.32 -0.41 12.97
N GLY A 209 26.07 0.04 12.91
CA GLY A 209 25.58 0.97 11.88
C GLY A 209 24.94 0.29 10.67
N ARG A 210 24.95 -1.05 10.60
CA ARG A 210 24.52 -1.81 9.42
C ARG A 210 23.00 -1.97 9.29
N VAL A 211 22.25 -1.72 10.36
CA VAL A 211 20.78 -1.75 10.34
C VAL A 211 20.27 -0.41 10.86
N THR A 212 19.51 0.31 10.05
CA THR A 212 18.92 1.60 10.44
C THR A 212 17.70 1.37 11.31
N VAL A 213 17.61 2.08 12.44
CA VAL A 213 16.39 2.14 13.25
C VAL A 213 15.50 3.24 12.66
N PRO A 214 14.30 2.91 12.13
CA PRO A 214 13.42 3.93 11.57
C PRO A 214 12.77 4.77 12.67
N ALA A 215 12.39 6.00 12.35
CA ALA A 215 11.67 6.89 13.27
C ALA A 215 10.15 6.73 13.20
N ARG A 216 9.65 6.32 12.03
CA ARG A 216 8.23 6.19 11.75
C ARG A 216 7.98 4.86 11.05
N VAL A 217 6.86 4.23 11.40
CA VAL A 217 6.38 2.99 10.77
C VAL A 217 4.95 3.22 10.31
N TRP A 218 4.69 2.93 9.03
CA TRP A 218 3.42 3.22 8.37
C TRP A 218 2.86 1.99 7.65
N LYS A 219 1.53 1.95 7.51
CA LYS A 219 0.82 0.90 6.78
C LYS A 219 -0.40 1.49 6.08
N VAL A 220 -0.63 1.06 4.85
CA VAL A 220 -1.82 1.31 4.04
C VAL A 220 -2.49 -0.02 3.74
N VAL A 221 -3.80 -0.10 3.97
CA VAL A 221 -4.63 -1.28 3.78
C VAL A 221 -5.82 -0.91 2.91
N VAL A 222 -5.90 -1.49 1.71
CA VAL A 222 -7.08 -1.39 0.85
C VAL A 222 -7.98 -2.58 1.17
N VAL A 223 -9.24 -2.33 1.55
CA VAL A 223 -10.21 -3.36 1.96
C VAL A 223 -11.24 -3.56 0.84
N MET A 224 -11.32 -4.77 0.28
CA MET A 224 -12.27 -5.10 -0.77
C MET A 224 -12.95 -6.44 -0.50
N PRO A 225 -14.20 -6.66 -0.93
CA PRO A 225 -14.76 -8.00 -1.04
C PRO A 225 -13.91 -8.86 -1.98
N ASN A 226 -13.88 -10.19 -1.75
CA ASN A 226 -13.23 -11.13 -2.67
C ASN A 226 -13.76 -10.95 -4.11
N GLY A 227 -12.87 -10.85 -5.09
CA GLY A 227 -13.24 -10.62 -6.49
C GLY A 227 -12.04 -10.72 -7.44
N THR A 228 -12.30 -10.59 -8.74
CA THR A 228 -11.26 -10.57 -9.77
C THR A 228 -11.04 -9.15 -10.31
N GLY A 229 -9.83 -8.84 -10.79
CA GLY A 229 -9.52 -7.54 -11.40
C GLY A 229 -8.99 -6.48 -10.43
N ASP A 230 -8.73 -6.84 -9.18
CA ASP A 230 -7.92 -6.15 -8.17
C ASP A 230 -8.02 -4.61 -8.22
N ALA A 231 -6.98 -3.90 -8.66
CA ALA A 231 -6.94 -2.43 -8.68
C ALA A 231 -8.09 -1.78 -9.48
N SER A 232 -8.60 -2.44 -10.52
CA SER A 232 -9.72 -1.92 -11.31
C SER A 232 -11.05 -1.87 -10.55
N ARG A 233 -11.15 -2.61 -9.43
CA ARG A 233 -12.33 -2.61 -8.54
C ARG A 233 -12.27 -1.56 -7.44
N VAL A 234 -11.14 -0.86 -7.29
CA VAL A 234 -11.03 0.22 -6.31
C VAL A 234 -11.89 1.39 -6.80
N THR A 235 -12.82 1.83 -5.95
CA THR A 235 -13.72 2.94 -6.20
C THR A 235 -13.52 4.03 -5.15
N THR A 236 -14.12 5.20 -5.35
CA THR A 236 -14.13 6.28 -4.35
C THR A 236 -14.80 5.87 -3.03
N GLY A 237 -15.63 4.82 -3.04
CA GLY A 237 -16.26 4.24 -1.86
C GLY A 237 -15.43 3.16 -1.17
N THR A 238 -14.35 2.66 -1.79
CA THR A 238 -13.50 1.61 -1.22
C THR A 238 -12.86 2.10 0.08
N ARG A 239 -12.89 1.27 1.13
CA ARG A 239 -12.28 1.63 2.41
C ARG A 239 -10.76 1.46 2.31
N VAL A 240 -10.04 2.52 2.65
CA VAL A 240 -8.58 2.56 2.74
C VAL A 240 -8.20 3.01 4.13
N ILE A 241 -7.42 2.18 4.84
CA ILE A 241 -6.92 2.50 6.18
C ILE A 241 -5.44 2.84 6.04
N ALA A 242 -5.05 4.05 6.45
CA ALA A 242 -3.66 4.46 6.51
C ALA A 242 -3.31 4.85 7.95
N ILE A 243 -2.21 4.32 8.48
CA ILE A 243 -1.66 4.73 9.78
C ILE A 243 -0.19 5.12 9.67
N ASN A 244 0.25 6.02 10.54
CA ASN A 244 1.65 6.41 10.65
C ASN A 244 2.05 6.61 12.13
N THR A 245 2.85 5.68 12.65
CA THR A 245 3.17 5.59 14.08
C THR A 245 4.59 6.06 14.35
N PRO A 246 4.88 6.68 15.52
CA PRO A 246 6.25 6.81 16.01
C PRO A 246 6.79 5.42 16.38
N ASN A 247 8.07 5.17 16.07
CA ASN A 247 8.76 3.94 16.49
C ASN A 247 9.29 4.08 17.93
N ASP A 248 8.37 4.20 18.88
CA ASP A 248 8.67 4.57 20.27
C ASP A 248 7.90 3.70 21.25
N ASN A 249 8.45 3.49 22.45
CA ASN A 249 7.81 2.76 23.53
C ASN A 249 6.73 3.57 24.30
N SER A 250 6.65 4.88 24.12
CA SER A 250 5.66 5.74 24.79
C SER A 250 4.37 5.93 24.00
N LEU A 251 4.21 5.23 22.87
CA LEU A 251 3.06 5.36 21.99
C LEU A 251 1.78 4.79 22.63
N ASP A 252 0.63 5.36 22.30
CA ASP A 252 -0.69 4.78 22.58
C ASP A 252 -0.86 3.39 21.93
N THR A 253 -1.46 2.45 22.66
CA THR A 253 -1.71 1.08 22.20
C THR A 253 -2.87 0.96 21.21
N ASN A 254 -3.74 1.97 21.12
CA ASN A 254 -4.82 2.02 20.14
C ASN A 254 -4.27 2.54 18.80
N TRP A 255 -4.16 1.67 17.80
CA TRP A 255 -3.68 2.04 16.47
C TRP A 255 -4.55 3.10 15.78
N GLY A 256 -5.84 3.19 16.13
CA GLY A 256 -6.79 4.10 15.52
C GLY A 256 -6.48 5.58 15.72
N VAL A 257 -5.69 5.93 16.75
CA VAL A 257 -5.27 7.33 17.01
C VAL A 257 -4.18 7.81 16.04
N TYR A 258 -3.54 6.89 15.31
CA TYR A 258 -2.48 7.18 14.33
C TYR A 258 -2.98 7.17 12.89
N ARG A 259 -4.30 7.15 12.68
CA ARG A 259 -4.87 7.24 11.35
C ARG A 259 -4.48 8.54 10.67
N THR A 260 -4.16 8.43 9.39
CA THR A 260 -3.72 9.52 8.53
C THR A 260 -4.29 9.29 7.12
N THR A 261 -3.96 10.18 6.19
CA THR A 261 -4.22 10.01 4.76
C THR A 261 -3.08 9.24 4.08
N VAL A 262 -3.34 8.63 2.92
CA VAL A 262 -2.28 8.05 2.08
C VAL A 262 -1.40 9.19 1.55
N ASP A 263 -1.99 10.31 1.14
CA ASP A 263 -1.27 11.53 0.71
C ASP A 263 -0.18 11.96 1.70
N ALA A 264 -0.47 11.90 3.01
CA ALA A 264 0.50 12.29 4.04
C ALA A 264 1.66 11.30 4.16
N ILE A 265 1.43 10.01 3.88
CA ILE A 265 2.49 9.01 3.82
C ILE A 265 3.33 9.22 2.56
N GLU A 266 2.70 9.47 1.41
CA GLU A 266 3.39 9.80 0.16
C GLU A 266 4.24 11.06 0.29
N GLN A 267 3.68 12.12 0.88
CA GLN A 267 4.43 13.35 1.17
C GLN A 267 5.66 13.08 2.05
N ALA A 268 5.54 12.18 3.03
CA ALA A 268 6.64 11.85 3.93
C ALA A 268 7.71 10.94 3.31
N THR A 269 7.36 10.18 2.27
CA THR A 269 8.20 9.12 1.71
C THR A 269 8.69 9.37 0.29
N GLY A 270 8.00 10.23 -0.47
CA GLY A 270 8.21 10.43 -1.90
C GLY A 270 7.70 9.28 -2.78
N TYR A 271 6.86 8.39 -2.25
CA TYR A 271 6.27 7.27 -2.98
C TYR A 271 4.94 7.67 -3.65
N ASP A 272 4.57 6.90 -4.67
CA ASP A 272 3.24 6.89 -5.32
C ASP A 272 2.58 5.55 -4.98
N LEU A 273 1.88 5.54 -3.85
CA LEU A 273 1.15 4.40 -3.33
C LEU A 273 -0.12 4.21 -4.15
N LEU A 274 -0.57 2.96 -4.28
CA LEU A 274 -1.76 2.64 -5.06
C LEU A 274 -1.67 3.07 -6.54
N SER A 275 -0.46 3.23 -7.11
CA SER A 275 -0.19 3.67 -8.49
C SER A 275 -0.86 2.88 -9.61
N ALA A 276 -1.42 1.70 -9.33
CA ALA A 276 -2.24 0.95 -10.29
C ALA A 276 -3.73 1.33 -10.29
N VAL A 277 -4.20 2.09 -9.30
CA VAL A 277 -5.56 2.63 -9.20
C VAL A 277 -5.68 3.87 -10.07
N SER A 278 -6.83 4.09 -10.71
CA SER A 278 -7.01 5.27 -11.57
C SER A 278 -6.85 6.58 -10.77
N ALA A 279 -6.16 7.57 -11.34
CA ALA A 279 -5.89 8.85 -10.71
C ALA A 279 -7.14 9.58 -10.15
N SER A 280 -8.30 9.44 -10.83
CA SER A 280 -9.56 10.03 -10.35
C SER A 280 -10.04 9.39 -9.04
N VAL A 281 -9.83 8.08 -8.86
CA VAL A 281 -10.16 7.37 -7.62
C VAL A 281 -9.12 7.65 -6.54
N GLN A 282 -7.82 7.60 -6.88
CA GLN A 282 -6.71 7.94 -5.99
C GLN A 282 -6.95 9.28 -5.29
N SER A 283 -7.26 10.33 -6.06
CA SER A 283 -7.52 11.69 -5.53
C SER A 283 -8.60 11.79 -4.45
N VAL A 284 -9.48 10.78 -4.34
CA VAL A 284 -10.52 10.71 -3.31
C VAL A 284 -10.11 9.79 -2.17
N VAL A 285 -9.65 8.58 -2.48
CA VAL A 285 -9.37 7.58 -1.43
C VAL A 285 -8.10 7.89 -0.66
N GLU A 286 -7.12 8.54 -1.28
CA GLU A 286 -5.83 8.84 -0.68
C GLU A 286 -5.87 10.07 0.23
N ALA A 287 -6.71 11.05 -0.10
CA ALA A 287 -6.95 12.27 0.69
C ALA A 287 -7.82 12.04 1.95
N ARG A 288 -8.46 10.87 2.08
CA ARG A 288 -9.41 10.59 3.17
C ARG A 288 -8.73 9.89 4.35
N VAL A 289 -8.98 10.39 5.56
CA VAL A 289 -8.67 9.65 6.80
C VAL A 289 -9.79 8.64 7.06
N ASP A 290 -9.43 7.37 7.25
CA ASP A 290 -10.40 6.34 7.66
C ASP A 290 -11.09 6.73 8.98
N SER A 291 -12.41 6.60 9.02
CA SER A 291 -13.21 6.79 10.23
C SER A 291 -13.98 5.52 10.62
N GLY A 292 -13.64 4.37 10.02
CA GLY A 292 -14.30 3.10 10.29
C GLY A 292 -13.91 2.47 11.63
N PRO A 293 -14.46 1.28 11.93
CA PRO A 293 -14.16 0.54 13.15
C PRO A 293 -12.68 0.16 13.25
N THR A 294 -12.19 -0.03 14.48
CA THR A 294 -10.79 -0.39 14.76
C THR A 294 -10.62 -1.77 15.42
N SER A 295 -11.72 -2.49 15.64
CA SER A 295 -11.81 -3.80 16.26
C SER A 295 -13.04 -4.53 15.73
#